data_AF-A0A0J7KLJ7-F1
#
_entry.id   AF-A0A0J7KLJ7-F1
#
_cell.length_a   1.000
_cell.length_b   1.000
_cell.length_c   1.000
_cell.angle_alpha   90.00
_cell.angle_beta   90.00
_cell.angle_gamma   90.00
#
_symmetry.space_group_name_H-M   'P 1'
#
loop_
_entity.id
_entity.type
_entity.pdbx_description
1 polymer ?
#
loop_
_entity_poly.entity_id
_entity_poly.type
_entity_poly.pdbx_seq_one_letter_code
_entity_poly.pdbx_strand_id
1 'polypeptide(L)'
;MRPWFYNDLLFALSPQGRKQKKALKILHGFTENIIAERKLYHERTNDRYLRDFENDEQMKIDNAEEFGIKKKQLAMLDILIMASRDGSLTDLDIREEVDTFMFEGHDTTATGITFALLLLAEHKDIQERVRVEINTVMQENGGKLTMRSLQNLPYLDRCLKEALRLYPSVFLISRKAAEDVKLQSYVVPAGTTLHLNIYGVHRDPNFWPNPEVFDPDRFLPERIQNRHPYSYLPFSAGPRNCIGQRFGMLELKAMVAPLVHNFYLEPVDYLKDVRLRADIIIRPSHPIIAERKLYHERTNDRYLRDFENDEQMKIDNAEEFGIKKKQLAMLDILIMASRDGSLTDLDIREEVDTFMFEGHDTTATGITFALLLLAEHKDIQERVRVEINTVMQENGGKLTMRSLQNLPYLDRCLKEALRLYPSVFLISRKAAEDVKLQSYVVPAGTTLHLNIYGVHRDPNFWPNPEVFDPDRFLPERIQNRHPYSYLPFSAGPRNCIGQRFGMLELKAMVAPLVHNFYLEPVDYLKDVRLRADIIIRPSHPVRMRFIPIRCKHNPL
;
A
#
# COMPACT_ATOMS: atom_id res chain seq x y z
N MET A 1 12.42 -20.89 -28.20
CA MET A 1 13.58 -20.64 -27.31
C MET A 1 14.87 -20.78 -28.11
N ARG A 2 16.05 -20.40 -27.58
CA ARG A 2 17.36 -20.51 -28.26
C ARG A 2 18.26 -21.49 -27.48
N PRO A 3 18.44 -22.75 -27.92
CA PRO A 3 19.15 -23.78 -27.15
C PRO A 3 20.58 -23.41 -26.74
N TRP A 4 21.30 -22.66 -27.59
CA TRP A 4 22.67 -22.20 -27.31
C TRP A 4 22.79 -21.14 -26.21
N PHE A 5 21.67 -20.66 -25.63
CA PHE A 5 21.68 -19.82 -24.43
C PHE A 5 21.48 -20.60 -23.12
N TYR A 6 21.34 -21.93 -23.16
CA TYR A 6 21.33 -22.80 -21.97
C TYR A 6 22.73 -23.20 -21.48
N ASN A 7 23.78 -22.87 -22.24
CA ASN A 7 25.16 -23.11 -21.86
C ASN A 7 25.79 -21.76 -21.47
N ASP A 8 26.24 -21.64 -20.22
CA ASP A 8 26.69 -20.37 -19.66
C ASP A 8 27.90 -19.78 -20.39
N LEU A 9 28.79 -20.62 -20.93
CA LEU A 9 29.95 -20.18 -21.70
C LEU A 9 29.51 -19.51 -23.01
N LEU A 10 28.66 -20.18 -23.79
CA LEU A 10 28.10 -19.64 -25.03
C LEU A 10 27.22 -18.40 -24.78
N PHE A 11 26.47 -18.40 -23.67
CA PHE A 11 25.65 -17.26 -23.28
C PHE A 11 26.51 -16.06 -22.87
N ALA A 12 27.51 -16.23 -22.00
CA ALA A 12 28.39 -15.15 -21.54
C ALA A 12 29.19 -14.49 -22.67
N LEU A 13 29.58 -15.26 -23.69
CA LEU A 13 30.25 -14.74 -24.89
C LEU A 13 29.31 -13.91 -25.78
N SER A 14 27.99 -14.15 -25.72
CA SER A 14 26.99 -13.48 -26.56
C SER A 14 26.75 -12.00 -26.21
N PRO A 15 26.20 -11.18 -27.13
CA PRO A 15 25.79 -9.81 -26.82
C PRO A 15 24.78 -9.71 -25.67
N GLN A 16 23.90 -10.71 -25.54
CA GLN A 16 22.91 -10.80 -24.46
C GLN A 16 23.58 -11.03 -23.10
N GLY A 17 24.50 -11.99 -22.99
CA GLY A 17 25.25 -12.25 -21.75
C GLY A 17 26.13 -11.08 -21.34
N ARG A 18 26.79 -10.40 -22.30
CA ARG A 18 27.52 -9.16 -22.04
C ARG A 18 26.61 -8.03 -21.52
N LYS A 19 25.39 -7.91 -22.06
CA LYS A 19 24.39 -6.94 -21.58
C LYS A 19 23.90 -7.27 -20.17
N GLN A 20 23.60 -8.54 -19.89
CA GLN A 20 23.21 -8.98 -18.53
C GLN A 20 24.36 -8.76 -17.54
N LYS A 21 25.60 -9.13 -17.88
CA LYS A 21 26.77 -8.89 -17.00
C LYS A 21 27.00 -7.40 -16.71
N LYS A 22 26.74 -6.50 -17.67
CA LYS A 22 26.75 -5.05 -17.41
C LYS A 22 25.62 -4.59 -16.49
N ALA A 23 24.42 -5.15 -16.63
CA ALA A 23 23.28 -4.82 -15.78
C ALA A 23 23.46 -5.34 -14.34
N LEU A 24 23.85 -6.61 -14.17
CA LEU A 24 24.14 -7.20 -12.86
C LEU A 24 25.27 -6.49 -12.13
N LYS A 25 26.32 -6.03 -12.84
CA LYS A 25 27.37 -5.20 -12.19
C LYS A 25 26.83 -3.87 -11.63
N ILE A 26 25.79 -3.29 -12.23
CA ILE A 26 25.17 -2.07 -11.71
C ILE A 26 24.27 -2.39 -10.52
N LEU A 27 23.50 -3.49 -10.60
CA LEU A 27 22.56 -3.92 -9.56
C LEU A 27 23.29 -4.40 -8.30
N HIS A 28 24.18 -5.40 -8.43
CA HIS A 28 24.99 -5.89 -7.32
C HIS A 28 25.88 -4.79 -6.74
N GLY A 29 26.43 -3.91 -7.59
CA GLY A 29 27.26 -2.79 -7.13
C GLY A 29 26.49 -1.70 -6.38
N PHE A 30 25.15 -1.70 -6.45
CA PHE A 30 24.30 -0.83 -5.62
C PHE A 30 24.06 -1.46 -4.25
N THR A 31 23.71 -2.75 -4.21
CA THR A 31 23.44 -3.48 -2.96
C THR A 31 24.71 -3.79 -2.16
N GLU A 32 25.84 -4.07 -2.82
CA GLU A 32 27.17 -4.21 -2.19
C GLU A 32 27.60 -2.91 -1.49
N ASN A 33 27.28 -1.73 -2.06
CA ASN A 33 27.56 -0.45 -1.41
C ASN A 33 26.71 -0.25 -0.14
N ILE A 34 25.39 -0.49 -0.22
CA ILE A 34 24.48 -0.38 0.94
C ILE A 34 24.91 -1.32 2.08
N ILE A 35 25.25 -2.57 1.76
CA ILE A 35 25.69 -3.54 2.78
C ILE A 35 27.02 -3.11 3.41
N ALA A 36 27.95 -2.56 2.61
CA ALA A 36 29.22 -2.05 3.13
C ALA A 36 29.04 -0.80 4.01
N GLU A 37 28.19 0.14 3.60
CA GLU A 37 27.87 1.36 4.36
C GLU A 37 27.22 1.02 5.71
N ARG A 38 26.24 0.12 5.74
CA ARG A 38 25.59 -0.32 6.99
C ARG A 38 26.51 -1.14 7.90
N LYS A 39 27.41 -1.96 7.34
CA LYS A 39 28.45 -2.64 8.15
C LYS A 39 29.40 -1.63 8.80
N LEU A 40 29.87 -0.64 8.04
CA LEU A 40 30.72 0.46 8.54
C LEU A 40 30.01 1.31 9.60
N TYR A 41 28.69 1.47 9.53
CA TYR A 41 27.92 2.13 10.59
C TYR A 41 27.98 1.38 11.93
N HIS A 42 27.75 0.06 11.93
CA HIS A 42 27.82 -0.74 13.15
C HIS A 42 29.22 -0.69 13.76
N GLU A 43 30.27 -0.79 12.94
CA GLU A 43 31.66 -0.61 13.39
C GLU A 43 31.88 0.77 14.05
N ARG A 44 31.42 1.85 13.41
CA ARG A 44 31.55 3.23 13.93
C ARG A 44 30.76 3.48 15.22
N THR A 45 29.65 2.76 15.43
CA THR A 45 28.82 2.87 16.64
C THR A 45 29.19 1.85 17.73
N ASN A 46 30.30 1.11 17.59
CA ASN A 46 30.66 -0.01 18.46
C ASN A 46 29.51 -1.02 18.64
N ASP A 47 28.80 -1.30 17.55
CA ASP A 47 27.64 -2.19 17.41
C ASP A 47 26.51 -1.92 18.40
N ARG A 48 26.41 -0.69 18.93
CA ARG A 48 25.46 -0.29 19.99
C ARG A 48 24.03 -0.75 19.72
N TYR A 49 23.59 -0.69 18.45
CA TYR A 49 22.24 -1.06 18.05
C TYR A 49 21.99 -2.58 18.01
N LEU A 50 23.02 -3.39 17.78
CA LEU A 50 22.95 -4.85 17.82
C LEU A 50 23.12 -5.37 19.25
N ARG A 51 24.11 -4.85 20.00
CA ARG A 51 24.35 -5.20 21.41
C ARG A 51 23.19 -4.79 22.33
N ASP A 52 22.53 -3.66 22.08
CA ASP A 52 21.31 -3.26 22.78
C ASP A 52 20.16 -4.29 22.59
N PHE A 53 20.16 -5.05 21.49
CA PHE A 53 19.15 -6.07 21.20
C PHE A 53 19.48 -7.41 21.87
N GLU A 54 20.74 -7.84 21.81
CA GLU A 54 21.25 -9.05 22.49
C GLU A 54 20.99 -9.00 24.01
N ASN A 55 21.34 -7.88 24.66
CA ASN A 55 21.13 -7.69 26.10
C ASN A 55 19.64 -7.67 26.49
N ASP A 56 18.77 -7.15 25.62
CA ASP A 56 17.31 -7.08 25.85
C ASP A 56 16.61 -8.45 25.63
N GLU A 57 17.26 -9.42 24.98
CA GLU A 57 16.85 -10.83 25.03
C GLU A 57 17.41 -11.55 26.26
N GLN A 58 18.70 -11.35 26.58
CA GLN A 58 19.36 -11.98 27.74
C GLN A 58 18.65 -11.66 29.06
N MET A 59 18.30 -10.39 29.32
CA MET A 59 17.59 -9.95 30.53
C MET A 59 16.22 -10.62 30.75
N LYS A 60 15.58 -11.14 29.70
CA LYS A 60 14.24 -11.75 29.78
C LYS A 60 14.26 -13.26 30.01
N ILE A 61 15.45 -13.88 30.00
CA ILE A 61 15.64 -15.27 30.42
C ILE A 61 15.62 -15.36 31.95
N ASP A 62 16.16 -14.34 32.64
CA ASP A 62 16.32 -14.34 34.11
C ASP A 62 15.10 -13.77 34.88
N ASN A 63 14.28 -12.93 34.26
CA ASN A 63 13.11 -12.30 34.91
C ASN A 63 11.85 -12.46 34.03
N ALA A 64 11.14 -13.58 34.23
CA ALA A 64 9.99 -13.98 33.42
C ALA A 64 8.61 -13.59 34.01
N GLU A 65 8.50 -12.49 34.77
CA GLU A 65 7.21 -11.92 35.19
C GLU A 65 7.28 -10.40 35.43
N GLU A 66 6.18 -9.70 35.07
CA GLU A 66 5.96 -8.23 35.11
C GLU A 66 6.85 -7.28 34.25
N PHE A 67 6.34 -6.05 34.07
CA PHE A 67 6.88 -4.89 33.32
C PHE A 67 7.09 -5.02 31.79
N GLY A 68 6.10 -4.52 31.04
CA GLY A 68 6.08 -4.51 29.56
C GLY A 68 7.00 -3.49 28.89
N ILE A 69 8.30 -3.76 28.85
CA ILE A 69 9.28 -3.03 28.04
C ILE A 69 9.02 -3.30 26.54
N LYS A 70 8.92 -2.24 25.72
CA LYS A 70 8.76 -2.37 24.26
C LYS A 70 10.06 -2.85 23.61
N LYS A 71 10.05 -4.07 23.08
CA LYS A 71 11.15 -4.64 22.29
C LYS A 71 11.49 -3.72 21.10
N LYS A 72 12.76 -3.31 20.96
CA LYS A 72 13.27 -2.63 19.77
C LYS A 72 13.11 -3.54 18.55
N GLN A 73 12.86 -2.98 17.37
CA GLN A 73 12.90 -3.73 16.10
C GLN A 73 14.07 -3.21 15.27
N LEU A 74 14.90 -4.15 14.79
CA LEU A 74 15.98 -3.89 13.84
C LEU A 74 15.41 -3.84 12.40
N ALA A 75 16.07 -3.07 11.53
CA ALA A 75 15.80 -3.11 10.10
C ALA A 75 16.17 -4.49 9.51
N MET A 76 15.64 -4.82 8.33
CA MET A 76 15.91 -6.13 7.71
C MET A 76 17.41 -6.34 7.43
N LEU A 77 18.09 -5.31 6.91
CA LEU A 77 19.53 -5.34 6.65
C LEU A 77 20.34 -5.55 7.93
N ASP A 78 19.93 -4.94 9.05
CA ASP A 78 20.57 -5.14 10.36
C ASP A 78 20.44 -6.59 10.85
N ILE A 79 19.27 -7.22 10.67
CA ILE A 79 19.05 -8.63 11.01
C ILE A 79 19.95 -9.55 10.17
N LEU A 80 20.10 -9.26 8.87
CA LEU A 80 20.98 -10.02 7.97
C LEU A 80 22.47 -9.83 8.32
N ILE A 81 22.88 -8.62 8.67
CA ILE A 81 24.26 -8.32 9.14
C ILE A 81 24.56 -8.99 10.48
N MET A 82 23.59 -9.04 11.41
CA MET A 82 23.73 -9.73 12.70
C MET A 82 23.91 -11.24 12.49
N ALA A 83 23.01 -11.87 11.73
CA ALA A 83 23.11 -13.30 11.39
C ALA A 83 24.39 -13.66 10.60
N SER A 84 24.97 -12.70 9.86
CA SER A 84 26.26 -12.89 9.20
C SER A 84 27.46 -12.87 10.14
N ARG A 85 27.40 -12.07 11.22
CA ARG A 85 28.42 -12.06 12.28
C ARG A 85 28.43 -13.38 13.08
N ASP A 86 27.26 -13.99 13.25
CA ASP A 86 27.10 -15.33 13.81
C ASP A 86 27.52 -16.47 12.84
N GLY A 87 28.07 -16.12 11.66
CA GLY A 87 28.48 -17.08 10.63
C GLY A 87 27.32 -17.82 9.95
N SER A 88 26.08 -17.41 10.18
CA SER A 88 24.87 -18.07 9.64
C SER A 88 24.48 -17.58 8.24
N LEU A 89 25.05 -16.46 7.77
CA LEU A 89 24.91 -15.93 6.41
C LEU A 89 26.25 -15.37 5.91
N THR A 90 26.57 -15.58 4.63
CA THR A 90 27.69 -14.90 3.97
C THR A 90 27.25 -13.55 3.41
N ASP A 91 28.21 -12.67 3.10
CA ASP A 91 27.96 -11.41 2.39
C ASP A 91 27.26 -11.60 1.04
N LEU A 92 27.44 -12.76 0.39
CA LEU A 92 26.72 -13.12 -0.83
C LEU A 92 25.25 -13.41 -0.53
N ASP A 93 24.95 -14.15 0.55
CA ASP A 93 23.56 -14.43 0.95
C ASP A 93 22.85 -13.13 1.39
N ILE A 94 23.53 -12.25 2.13
CA ILE A 94 23.00 -10.91 2.45
C ILE A 94 22.69 -10.15 1.16
N ARG A 95 23.60 -10.15 0.18
CA ARG A 95 23.37 -9.44 -1.09
C ARG A 95 22.23 -10.07 -1.90
N GLU A 96 22.12 -11.39 -1.98
CA GLU A 96 21.05 -12.03 -2.75
C GLU A 96 19.66 -11.85 -2.11
N GLU A 97 19.58 -11.81 -0.77
CA GLU A 97 18.35 -11.39 -0.08
C GLU A 97 18.07 -9.89 -0.31
N VAL A 98 19.06 -8.99 -0.14
CA VAL A 98 18.86 -7.54 -0.39
C VAL A 98 18.48 -7.27 -1.86
N ASP A 99 19.14 -7.89 -2.84
CA ASP A 99 18.81 -7.86 -4.28
C ASP A 99 17.37 -8.34 -4.51
N THR A 100 16.94 -9.40 -3.81
CA THR A 100 15.59 -9.96 -3.90
C THR A 100 14.55 -8.98 -3.36
N PHE A 101 14.71 -8.49 -2.13
CA PHE A 101 13.80 -7.49 -1.57
C PHE A 101 13.86 -6.15 -2.34
N MET A 102 15.00 -5.80 -2.93
CA MET A 102 15.15 -4.64 -3.82
C MET A 102 14.39 -4.76 -5.15
N PHE A 103 14.08 -5.99 -5.59
CA PHE A 103 13.17 -6.22 -6.71
C PHE A 103 11.72 -6.40 -6.24
N GLU A 104 11.49 -7.18 -5.17
CA GLU A 104 10.17 -7.52 -4.65
C GLU A 104 9.45 -6.35 -3.96
N GLY A 105 10.18 -5.37 -3.46
CA GLY A 105 9.67 -4.20 -2.72
C GLY A 105 9.70 -2.85 -3.47
N HIS A 106 10.12 -2.80 -4.74
CA HIS A 106 10.06 -1.58 -5.59
C HIS A 106 9.43 -1.80 -6.95
N ASP A 107 10.06 -2.49 -7.92
CA ASP A 107 9.52 -2.41 -9.31
C ASP A 107 8.07 -2.93 -9.35
N THR A 108 7.86 -3.97 -8.57
CA THR A 108 6.65 -4.63 -8.14
C THR A 108 5.69 -3.81 -7.30
N THR A 109 6.14 -2.74 -6.68
CA THR A 109 5.38 -1.84 -5.84
C THR A 109 5.08 -0.56 -6.66
N ALA A 110 5.96 -0.05 -7.55
CA ALA A 110 5.70 0.82 -8.72
C ALA A 110 4.77 0.16 -9.72
N THR A 111 4.68 -1.17 -9.60
CA THR A 111 3.61 -1.90 -10.20
C THR A 111 2.36 -1.35 -9.56
N GLY A 112 2.11 -1.76 -8.33
CA GLY A 112 1.23 -1.04 -7.44
C GLY A 112 0.92 0.37 -7.81
N ILE A 113 1.87 1.31 -7.90
CA ILE A 113 1.57 2.71 -8.23
C ILE A 113 0.54 2.87 -9.32
N THR A 114 0.61 2.11 -10.40
CA THR A 114 0.24 2.65 -11.71
C THR A 114 -1.13 2.25 -12.29
N PHE A 115 -1.76 1.11 -11.96
CA PHE A 115 -3.21 0.79 -12.19
C PHE A 115 -3.89 0.31 -10.90
N ALA A 116 -4.32 1.19 -10.01
CA ALA A 116 -3.63 2.37 -9.52
C ALA A 116 -3.53 3.53 -10.53
N LEU A 117 -2.49 4.39 -10.69
CA LEU A 117 -2.41 5.77 -11.32
C LEU A 117 -3.28 6.07 -12.54
N LEU A 118 -3.73 5.04 -13.23
CA LEU A 118 -4.39 5.07 -14.49
C LEU A 118 -5.44 3.95 -14.58
N LEU A 119 -5.83 3.27 -13.52
CA LEU A 119 -7.09 2.54 -13.49
C LEU A 119 -8.21 3.55 -13.27
N LEU A 120 -8.13 4.72 -13.92
CA LEU A 120 -8.52 5.96 -13.29
C LEU A 120 -9.07 6.96 -14.29
N ALA A 121 -10.33 7.32 -14.03
CA ALA A 121 -11.23 8.18 -14.80
C ALA A 121 -12.69 7.94 -14.35
N GLU A 122 -13.10 6.68 -14.21
CA GLU A 122 -13.92 6.11 -15.29
C GLU A 122 -15.43 5.87 -15.03
N HIS A 123 -16.37 6.42 -15.82
CA HIS A 123 -17.70 7.00 -15.42
C HIS A 123 -17.51 8.29 -14.51
N LYS A 124 -18.51 9.12 -14.08
CA LYS A 124 -18.32 10.46 -13.37
C LYS A 124 -18.55 10.47 -11.85
N ASP A 125 -18.55 9.32 -11.22
CA ASP A 125 -19.47 8.99 -10.14
C ASP A 125 -18.84 8.23 -8.89
N ILE A 126 -18.36 6.95 -8.83
CA ILE A 126 -18.35 6.15 -7.53
C ILE A 126 -17.65 6.76 -6.30
N GLN A 127 -16.37 7.10 -6.42
CA GLN A 127 -15.34 6.94 -5.40
C GLN A 127 -15.75 7.34 -4.04
N GLU A 128 -16.21 8.57 -3.89
CA GLU A 128 -15.66 9.36 -2.79
C GLU A 128 -16.24 9.00 -1.44
N ARG A 129 -17.23 8.12 -1.43
CA ARG A 129 -17.31 6.98 -0.53
C ARG A 129 -15.97 6.72 0.19
N VAL A 130 -14.85 6.63 -0.53
CA VAL A 130 -13.45 6.63 -0.06
C VAL A 130 -13.08 7.78 0.81
N ARG A 131 -13.07 8.99 0.27
CA ARG A 131 -12.74 10.18 1.02
C ARG A 131 -13.86 10.59 2.06
N VAL A 132 -14.84 9.71 2.44
CA VAL A 132 -16.09 10.00 3.25
C VAL A 132 -16.15 9.44 4.69
N GLU A 133 -15.80 10.28 5.65
CA GLU A 133 -15.33 9.99 7.01
C GLU A 133 -15.56 10.72 8.51
N ILE A 134 -15.43 11.95 9.30
CA ILE A 134 -15.52 13.55 9.52
C ILE A 134 -16.73 14.48 10.18
N ASN A 135 -17.73 14.04 11.01
CA ASN A 135 -18.76 14.72 11.90
C ASN A 135 -18.66 14.74 13.53
N THR A 136 -18.38 13.66 14.31
CA THR A 136 -17.52 13.40 15.60
C THR A 136 -16.32 12.22 15.76
N VAL A 137 -14.98 11.92 15.34
CA VAL A 137 -13.65 12.00 14.41
C VAL A 137 -12.83 13.12 13.41
N MET A 138 -12.73 14.52 13.33
CA MET A 138 -11.61 15.49 12.87
C MET A 138 -10.60 16.30 13.80
N GLN A 139 -10.80 16.60 15.10
CA GLN A 139 -9.82 17.28 15.99
C GLN A 139 -8.89 16.44 16.94
N GLU A 140 -9.17 15.16 17.30
CA GLU A 140 -8.42 14.38 18.34
C GLU A 140 -7.07 13.74 17.92
N ASN A 141 -7.01 12.64 17.10
CA ASN A 141 -5.68 12.11 16.70
C ASN A 141 -4.89 13.16 15.89
N GLY A 142 -5.54 14.27 15.51
CA GLY A 142 -4.91 15.54 15.25
C GLY A 142 -4.09 15.57 13.98
N GLY A 143 -4.74 15.32 12.84
CA GLY A 143 -4.46 15.75 11.46
C GLY A 143 -3.07 15.82 10.83
N LYS A 144 -2.03 15.40 11.53
CA LYS A 144 -1.13 14.41 10.95
C LYS A 144 -1.90 13.12 10.80
N LEU A 145 -1.18 12.04 10.49
CA LEU A 145 -1.44 10.86 11.28
C LEU A 145 -0.12 10.25 11.81
N THR A 146 0.23 10.33 13.13
CA THR A 146 1.55 9.84 13.69
C THR A 146 1.59 8.58 14.61
N MET A 147 0.60 8.27 15.47
CA MET A 147 0.39 6.89 16.02
C MET A 147 -1.11 6.56 16.24
N ARG A 148 -1.66 5.45 15.66
CA ARG A 148 -3.08 4.93 15.66
C ARG A 148 -3.87 4.74 14.32
N SER A 149 -4.24 5.76 13.53
CA SER A 149 -5.28 5.70 12.48
C SER A 149 -5.13 4.91 11.17
N LEU A 150 -3.95 4.60 10.62
CA LEU A 150 -3.86 3.94 9.28
C LEU A 150 -4.54 2.57 9.26
N GLN A 151 -4.37 1.88 10.40
CA GLN A 151 -5.03 0.64 10.75
C GLN A 151 -6.56 0.79 10.67
N ASN A 152 -7.03 1.92 11.23
CA ASN A 152 -8.38 2.10 11.72
C ASN A 152 -9.37 2.48 10.66
N LEU A 153 -9.21 3.69 10.13
CA LEU A 153 -10.30 4.49 9.57
C LEU A 153 -11.16 3.61 8.64
N PRO A 154 -12.52 3.69 8.50
CA PRO A 154 -13.42 2.86 7.58
C PRO A 154 -13.86 2.89 6.00
N TYR A 155 -13.32 3.70 5.03
CA TYR A 155 -13.33 3.74 3.53
C TYR A 155 -11.96 3.82 2.62
N LEU A 156 -10.80 3.21 2.98
CA LEU A 156 -9.44 2.86 2.40
C LEU A 156 -8.91 1.49 2.91
N ASP A 157 -9.80 0.52 3.14
CA ASP A 157 -9.73 -0.97 3.05
C ASP A 157 -10.88 -1.34 2.10
N ARG A 158 -11.82 -2.27 2.16
CA ARG A 158 -12.81 -2.66 1.07
C ARG A 158 -12.84 -2.22 -0.48
N CYS A 159 -12.03 -1.36 -1.16
CA CYS A 159 -12.07 -1.07 -2.64
C CYS A 159 -10.84 -1.06 -3.63
N LEU A 160 -9.57 -1.52 -3.57
CA LEU A 160 -8.48 -2.09 -2.71
C LEU A 160 -8.01 -3.59 -2.29
N LYS A 161 -8.23 -4.95 -2.49
CA LYS A 161 -8.90 -6.15 -3.14
C LYS A 161 -8.92 -6.38 -4.70
N GLU A 162 -10.06 -6.50 -5.41
CA GLU A 162 -10.33 -6.50 -6.88
C GLU A 162 -9.49 -5.76 -7.96
N ALA A 163 -8.32 -5.23 -7.68
CA ALA A 163 -7.17 -5.01 -8.60
C ALA A 163 -6.30 -6.24 -8.41
N LEU A 164 -6.17 -6.79 -7.22
CA LEU A 164 -6.09 -8.24 -7.10
C LEU A 164 -7.30 -9.01 -7.66
N ARG A 165 -8.13 -8.42 -8.54
CA ARG A 165 -9.03 -9.08 -9.47
C ARG A 165 -9.08 -8.47 -10.89
N LEU A 166 -8.60 -7.24 -11.03
CA LEU A 166 -8.50 -6.49 -12.28
C LEU A 166 -7.03 -6.13 -12.65
N TYR A 167 -6.05 -6.56 -11.83
CA TYR A 167 -4.55 -6.47 -11.80
C TYR A 167 -3.55 -7.66 -11.73
N PRO A 168 -3.63 -8.73 -10.94
CA PRO A 168 -3.40 -8.69 -9.51
C PRO A 168 -1.94 -8.36 -9.25
N SER A 169 -1.16 -9.18 -8.53
CA SER A 169 0.29 -9.02 -8.68
C SER A 169 1.23 -10.20 -8.75
N VAL A 170 0.76 -11.35 -9.16
CA VAL A 170 1.52 -12.16 -10.11
C VAL A 170 0.40 -12.82 -10.88
N PHE A 171 0.25 -12.51 -12.16
CA PHE A 171 -0.84 -13.08 -12.97
C PHE A 171 -0.68 -14.60 -13.15
N LEU A 172 0.56 -15.08 -13.05
CA LEU A 172 0.97 -16.44 -13.30
C LEU A 172 2.15 -16.80 -12.39
N ILE A 173 1.89 -17.36 -11.20
CA ILE A 173 2.98 -18.03 -10.47
C ILE A 173 3.20 -19.44 -10.96
N SER A 174 4.44 -19.87 -10.83
CA SER A 174 4.89 -21.22 -11.14
C SER A 174 5.23 -21.96 -9.85
N ARG A 175 4.90 -23.25 -9.82
CA ARG A 175 5.30 -24.22 -8.79
C ARG A 175 5.77 -25.48 -9.49
N LYS A 176 6.75 -26.19 -8.93
CA LYS A 176 7.08 -27.55 -9.35
C LYS A 176 6.51 -28.50 -8.30
N ALA A 177 5.73 -29.49 -8.72
CA ALA A 177 5.24 -30.53 -7.82
C ALA A 177 6.45 -31.31 -7.27
N ALA A 178 6.54 -31.45 -5.95
CA ALA A 178 7.58 -32.28 -5.32
C ALA A 178 7.21 -33.77 -5.32
N GLU A 179 5.91 -34.05 -5.29
CA GLU A 179 5.27 -35.35 -5.17
C GLU A 179 3.99 -35.38 -6.03
N ASP A 180 3.32 -36.54 -6.11
CA ASP A 180 2.08 -36.72 -6.85
C ASP A 180 0.89 -36.05 -6.14
N VAL A 181 0.34 -34.97 -6.71
CA VAL A 181 -0.76 -34.20 -6.12
C VAL A 181 -2.11 -34.67 -6.69
N LYS A 182 -2.92 -35.33 -5.85
CA LYS A 182 -4.29 -35.73 -6.21
C LYS A 182 -5.26 -34.55 -6.15
N LEU A 183 -5.81 -34.17 -7.30
CA LEU A 183 -6.91 -33.21 -7.43
C LEU A 183 -8.25 -33.96 -7.52
N GLN A 184 -9.37 -33.22 -7.60
CA GLN A 184 -10.73 -33.80 -7.58
C GLN A 184 -11.00 -34.82 -8.70
N SER A 185 -10.38 -34.67 -9.88
CA SER A 185 -10.65 -35.49 -11.07
C SER A 185 -9.42 -36.15 -11.71
N TYR A 186 -8.20 -35.83 -11.27
CA TYR A 186 -6.94 -36.41 -11.79
C TYR A 186 -5.78 -36.23 -10.80
N VAL A 187 -4.66 -36.90 -11.05
CA VAL A 187 -3.39 -36.72 -10.32
C VAL A 187 -2.44 -35.90 -11.17
N VAL A 188 -1.74 -34.95 -10.54
CA VAL A 188 -0.60 -34.22 -11.13
C VAL A 188 0.69 -34.93 -10.69
N PRO A 189 1.48 -35.52 -11.61
CA PRO A 189 2.69 -36.24 -11.23
C PRO A 189 3.78 -35.35 -10.62
N ALA A 190 4.61 -35.94 -9.77
CA ALA A 190 5.83 -35.34 -9.25
C ALA A 190 6.71 -34.76 -10.37
N GLY A 191 7.36 -33.63 -10.09
CA GLY A 191 8.19 -32.90 -11.06
C GLY A 191 7.43 -32.03 -12.06
N THR A 192 6.10 -32.13 -12.16
CA THR A 192 5.28 -31.30 -13.06
C THR A 192 5.35 -29.81 -12.68
N THR A 193 5.53 -28.93 -13.68
CA THR A 193 5.41 -27.48 -13.47
C THR A 193 3.93 -27.07 -13.56
N LEU A 194 3.38 -26.62 -12.44
CA LEU A 194 2.06 -26.03 -12.32
C LEU A 194 2.14 -24.51 -12.46
N HIS A 195 1.39 -23.95 -13.41
CA HIS A 195 1.18 -22.51 -13.54
C HIS A 195 -0.21 -22.14 -13.00
N LEU A 196 -0.26 -21.40 -11.90
CA LEU A 196 -1.53 -20.92 -11.36
C LEU A 196 -1.85 -19.58 -12.04
N ASN A 197 -2.75 -19.63 -13.03
CA ASN A 197 -3.30 -18.46 -13.71
C ASN A 197 -4.23 -17.70 -12.76
N ILE A 198 -3.58 -16.93 -11.90
CA ILE A 198 -4.15 -16.03 -10.94
C ILE A 198 -5.05 -15.00 -11.62
N TYR A 199 -4.65 -14.45 -12.79
CA TYR A 199 -5.50 -13.57 -13.62
C TYR A 199 -6.85 -14.21 -13.94
N GLY A 200 -6.84 -15.50 -14.32
CA GLY A 200 -8.04 -16.26 -14.67
C GLY A 200 -8.92 -16.59 -13.47
N VAL A 201 -8.34 -17.08 -12.37
CA VAL A 201 -9.06 -17.38 -11.10
C VAL A 201 -9.83 -16.15 -10.60
N HIS A 202 -9.29 -14.97 -10.85
CA HIS A 202 -9.88 -13.69 -10.50
C HIS A 202 -11.05 -13.26 -11.39
N ARG A 203 -11.25 -13.88 -12.55
CA ARG A 203 -12.36 -13.54 -13.46
C ARG A 203 -13.37 -14.68 -13.64
N ASP A 204 -13.15 -15.79 -12.94
CA ASP A 204 -14.06 -16.92 -12.86
C ASP A 204 -15.48 -16.50 -12.38
N PRO A 205 -16.52 -16.54 -13.23
CA PRO A 205 -17.87 -16.12 -12.87
C PRO A 205 -18.55 -17.06 -11.85
N ASN A 206 -18.02 -18.28 -11.61
CA ASN A 206 -18.48 -19.14 -10.50
C ASN A 206 -18.19 -18.50 -9.13
N PHE A 207 -17.26 -17.55 -9.09
CA PHE A 207 -16.88 -16.81 -7.90
C PHE A 207 -17.23 -15.32 -7.99
N TRP A 208 -17.21 -14.77 -9.20
CA TRP A 208 -17.28 -13.34 -9.47
C TRP A 208 -18.47 -12.98 -10.37
N PRO A 209 -19.69 -12.80 -9.83
CA PRO A 209 -20.79 -12.25 -10.60
C PRO A 209 -20.38 -10.92 -11.27
N ASN A 210 -20.64 -10.76 -12.56
CA ASN A 210 -20.19 -9.62 -13.38
C ASN A 210 -18.65 -9.38 -13.31
N PRO A 211 -17.80 -10.33 -13.77
CA PRO A 211 -16.36 -10.31 -13.48
C PRO A 211 -15.56 -9.21 -14.19
N GLU A 212 -16.04 -8.56 -15.24
CA GLU A 212 -15.34 -7.38 -15.75
C GLU A 212 -15.77 -6.12 -14.98
N VAL A 213 -17.04 -6.06 -14.56
CA VAL A 213 -17.55 -4.96 -13.72
C VAL A 213 -16.67 -4.81 -12.50
N PHE A 214 -16.33 -3.57 -12.20
CA PHE A 214 -15.78 -3.16 -10.93
C PHE A 214 -16.90 -2.59 -10.06
N ASP A 215 -16.97 -3.03 -8.80
CA ASP A 215 -18.17 -2.81 -7.98
C ASP A 215 -17.83 -2.98 -6.48
N PRO A 216 -17.53 -1.91 -5.72
CA PRO A 216 -16.68 -2.14 -4.56
C PRO A 216 -17.19 -2.87 -3.34
N ASP A 217 -18.50 -3.05 -3.29
CA ASP A 217 -19.15 -3.65 -2.15
C ASP A 217 -18.56 -4.96 -1.80
N ARG A 218 -18.49 -5.84 -2.84
CA ARG A 218 -18.48 -7.31 -2.96
C ARG A 218 -18.43 -8.23 -1.69
N PHE A 219 -18.71 -7.65 -0.51
CA PHE A 219 -18.22 -7.95 0.84
C PHE A 219 -18.66 -6.88 1.96
N LEU A 220 -19.80 -7.04 2.69
CA LEU A 220 -20.41 -6.35 3.91
C LEU A 220 -20.16 -7.06 5.32
N PRO A 221 -21.14 -7.54 6.15
CA PRO A 221 -20.99 -8.63 7.20
C PRO A 221 -21.86 -9.96 7.05
N GLU A 222 -22.40 -10.28 5.85
CA GLU A 222 -23.05 -11.55 5.37
C GLU A 222 -22.83 -12.29 3.88
N ARG A 223 -21.65 -12.31 3.14
CA ARG A 223 -21.05 -12.78 1.81
C ARG A 223 -19.54 -13.18 1.86
N ILE A 224 -18.67 -12.80 2.82
CA ILE A 224 -17.33 -13.43 3.12
C ILE A 224 -17.46 -14.27 4.35
N GLN A 225 -17.34 -15.55 4.13
CA GLN A 225 -18.46 -16.38 4.47
C GLN A 225 -17.88 -17.85 4.36
N ASN A 226 -17.08 -18.29 3.35
CA ASN A 226 -16.71 -19.64 2.87
C ASN A 226 -17.13 -20.10 1.42
N ARG A 227 -17.41 -19.21 0.44
CA ARG A 227 -17.05 -19.52 -1.00
C ARG A 227 -15.53 -19.67 -1.04
N HIS A 228 -14.96 -20.12 -2.14
CA HIS A 228 -13.65 -20.72 -2.03
C HIS A 228 -12.58 -19.74 -1.47
N PRO A 229 -11.85 -20.10 -0.38
CA PRO A 229 -10.78 -19.24 0.15
C PRO A 229 -9.62 -19.03 -0.83
N TYR A 230 -9.58 -19.87 -1.87
CA TYR A 230 -8.71 -19.78 -3.02
C TYR A 230 -9.47 -19.42 -4.32
N SER A 231 -10.68 -18.82 -4.25
CA SER A 231 -11.43 -18.26 -5.42
C SER A 231 -10.72 -17.08 -6.09
N TYR A 232 -9.48 -16.89 -5.69
CA TYR A 232 -8.99 -15.75 -4.96
C TYR A 232 -7.55 -16.15 -4.76
N LEU A 233 -6.63 -15.56 -5.49
CA LEU A 233 -5.25 -16.00 -5.37
C LEU A 233 -4.31 -14.86 -5.67
N PRO A 234 -3.79 -14.29 -4.61
CA PRO A 234 -2.41 -13.95 -4.52
C PRO A 234 -1.56 -15.23 -4.51
N PHE A 235 -0.24 -15.09 -4.70
CA PHE A 235 0.66 -16.10 -5.24
C PHE A 235 0.83 -17.53 -4.63
N SER A 236 -0.24 -18.36 -4.64
CA SER A 236 -0.34 -19.83 -4.56
C SER A 236 -1.27 -20.31 -3.45
N ALA A 237 -1.52 -21.63 -3.39
CA ALA A 237 -2.01 -22.29 -2.19
C ALA A 237 -0.83 -22.73 -1.28
N GLY A 238 -1.09 -22.80 0.04
CA GLY A 238 -0.16 -23.30 1.08
C GLY A 238 1.17 -22.52 1.20
N PRO A 239 2.33 -23.06 0.78
CA PRO A 239 3.67 -22.48 0.97
C PRO A 239 3.97 -20.99 0.66
N ARG A 240 4.57 -20.67 -0.49
CA ARG A 240 5.51 -19.52 -0.63
C ARG A 240 4.86 -18.23 -1.10
N ASN A 241 4.43 -17.36 -0.19
CA ASN A 241 3.92 -16.02 -0.49
C ASN A 241 5.02 -14.95 -0.55
N CYS A 242 4.67 -13.66 -0.71
CA CYS A 242 5.60 -12.57 -0.39
C CYS A 242 5.53 -12.20 1.09
N ILE A 243 6.69 -12.23 1.73
CA ILE A 243 6.84 -11.97 3.16
C ILE A 243 6.41 -10.55 3.52
N GLY A 244 6.72 -9.62 2.61
CA GLY A 244 6.37 -8.20 2.64
C GLY A 244 4.90 -7.89 2.40
N GLN A 245 3.94 -8.84 2.45
CA GLN A 245 2.53 -8.44 2.32
C GLN A 245 2.17 -7.32 3.28
N ARG A 246 2.43 -7.49 4.58
CA ARG A 246 2.03 -6.46 5.55
C ARG A 246 2.69 -5.13 5.27
N PHE A 247 3.91 -5.22 4.76
CA PHE A 247 4.71 -4.11 4.29
C PHE A 247 4.00 -3.37 3.17
N GLY A 248 3.86 -3.99 2.00
CA GLY A 248 3.31 -3.28 0.86
C GLY A 248 1.80 -3.06 0.94
N MET A 249 1.06 -3.89 1.68
CA MET A 249 -0.29 -3.54 2.14
C MET A 249 -0.31 -2.13 2.76
N LEU A 250 0.77 -1.68 3.37
CA LEU A 250 0.86 -0.46 4.14
C LEU A 250 1.49 0.73 3.49
N GLU A 251 2.53 0.50 2.74
CA GLU A 251 3.01 1.47 1.79
C GLU A 251 1.80 1.73 0.81
N LEU A 252 0.88 0.79 0.49
CA LEU A 252 -0.45 1.11 -0.13
C LEU A 252 -1.55 1.63 0.80
N LYS A 253 -1.17 2.11 1.96
CA LYS A 253 -1.93 3.14 2.64
C LYS A 253 -0.98 4.31 2.90
N ALA A 254 -0.19 4.72 1.90
CA ALA A 254 0.88 5.72 2.04
C ALA A 254 0.89 6.88 0.99
N MET A 255 1.67 6.90 -0.12
CA MET A 255 1.62 8.00 -1.14
C MET A 255 0.20 8.07 -1.68
N VAL A 256 -0.61 7.05 -1.41
CA VAL A 256 -2.03 6.83 -1.61
C VAL A 256 -2.87 8.08 -1.42
N ALA A 257 -2.37 9.04 -0.68
CA ALA A 257 -2.57 10.41 -1.06
C ALA A 257 -1.47 11.35 -0.47
N PRO A 258 -0.15 11.28 -0.83
CA PRO A 258 0.57 11.98 -1.90
C PRO A 258 0.10 11.82 -3.33
N LEU A 259 0.87 12.35 -4.29
CA LEU A 259 0.45 12.83 -5.62
C LEU A 259 -0.93 13.55 -5.71
N VAL A 260 -1.58 13.88 -4.58
CA VAL A 260 -3.05 14.11 -4.46
C VAL A 260 -3.44 15.41 -3.72
N HIS A 261 -2.53 16.37 -3.46
CA HIS A 261 -2.82 17.46 -2.51
C HIS A 261 -3.77 18.45 -3.15
N ASN A 262 -3.24 19.36 -3.97
CA ASN A 262 -4.04 20.45 -4.47
C ASN A 262 -4.75 20.12 -5.80
N PHE A 263 -4.90 18.84 -6.20
CA PHE A 263 -4.90 18.47 -7.65
C PHE A 263 -5.74 17.22 -8.08
N TYR A 264 -7.10 17.24 -8.17
CA TYR A 264 -7.94 16.05 -8.55
C TYR A 264 -7.35 15.32 -9.77
N LEU A 265 -6.56 14.25 -9.62
CA LEU A 265 -5.44 13.95 -10.54
C LEU A 265 -5.91 13.28 -11.85
N GLU A 266 -5.78 13.88 -13.05
CA GLU A 266 -6.65 13.54 -14.20
C GLU A 266 -5.99 13.33 -15.67
N PRO A 267 -6.06 14.12 -16.80
CA PRO A 267 -6.24 13.64 -18.22
C PRO A 267 -5.11 13.58 -19.28
N VAL A 268 -5.31 13.15 -20.57
CA VAL A 268 -6.46 12.47 -21.28
C VAL A 268 -6.07 11.10 -21.94
N ASP A 269 -6.71 9.95 -21.65
CA ASP A 269 -6.76 8.63 -22.40
C ASP A 269 -7.55 7.52 -21.59
N TYR A 270 -7.65 6.26 -22.08
CA TYR A 270 -8.61 5.20 -21.68
C TYR A 270 -7.96 3.78 -21.46
N LEU A 271 -8.60 2.77 -20.80
CA LEU A 271 -8.05 1.38 -20.59
C LEU A 271 -8.74 0.18 -21.24
N LYS A 272 -9.90 0.34 -21.87
CA LYS A 272 -10.18 -0.45 -23.06
C LYS A 272 -9.06 -0.28 -24.11
N ASP A 273 -8.38 0.87 -24.12
CA ASP A 273 -7.28 1.19 -25.03
C ASP A 273 -5.93 0.58 -24.57
N VAL A 274 -5.90 -0.15 -23.45
CA VAL A 274 -4.67 -0.52 -22.76
C VAL A 274 -4.10 -1.91 -23.09
N ARG A 275 -2.82 -1.95 -23.52
CA ARG A 275 -2.18 -3.12 -24.17
C ARG A 275 -1.08 -3.83 -23.35
N LEU A 276 -1.51 -4.77 -22.54
CA LEU A 276 -0.77 -5.70 -21.67
C LEU A 276 0.51 -6.29 -22.30
N ARG A 277 1.70 -6.10 -21.70
CA ARG A 277 2.98 -6.71 -22.16
C ARG A 277 3.57 -7.77 -21.21
N ALA A 278 3.21 -9.04 -21.32
CA ALA A 278 3.73 -10.12 -20.44
C ALA A 278 5.28 -10.28 -20.47
N ASP A 279 5.95 -9.86 -19.39
CA ASP A 279 7.32 -10.21 -18.98
C ASP A 279 7.28 -11.22 -17.77
N ILE A 280 8.12 -11.13 -16.72
CA ILE A 280 7.91 -11.73 -15.35
C ILE A 280 6.56 -11.28 -14.70
N ILE A 281 5.85 -10.42 -15.42
CA ILE A 281 5.17 -9.18 -15.08
C ILE A 281 4.37 -8.79 -16.38
N ILE A 282 3.64 -7.66 -16.60
CA ILE A 282 2.80 -7.46 -17.86
C ILE A 282 2.75 -6.03 -18.54
N ARG A 283 3.90 -5.37 -18.81
CA ARG A 283 4.23 -3.90 -18.61
C ARG A 283 3.28 -2.87 -19.20
N PRO A 284 3.13 -1.65 -18.59
CA PRO A 284 2.64 -0.47 -19.29
C PRO A 284 3.47 -0.34 -20.54
N SER A 285 2.92 -0.70 -21.69
CA SER A 285 3.75 -0.79 -22.88
C SER A 285 4.14 0.60 -23.40
N HIS A 286 3.49 1.65 -22.87
CA HIS A 286 3.88 3.06 -22.98
C HIS A 286 3.81 3.79 -21.61
N PRO A 287 4.58 4.89 -21.43
CA PRO A 287 4.64 5.67 -20.19
C PRO A 287 3.40 6.51 -19.90
N ILE A 288 3.34 6.97 -18.66
CA ILE A 288 2.12 7.14 -17.89
C ILE A 288 1.86 8.63 -17.66
N ILE A 289 0.68 9.10 -18.03
CA ILE A 289 0.29 10.51 -17.90
C ILE A 289 -1.02 10.56 -17.14
N ALA A 290 -1.11 11.50 -16.23
CA ALA A 290 -2.35 12.14 -15.81
C ALA A 290 -2.03 13.64 -15.75
N GLU A 291 -2.87 14.52 -16.31
CA GLU A 291 -2.66 15.99 -16.21
C GLU A 291 -2.64 16.41 -14.74
N ARG A 292 -2.24 17.66 -14.44
CA ARG A 292 -2.74 18.32 -13.22
C ARG A 292 -3.02 19.80 -13.25
N LYS A 293 -3.95 20.22 -12.39
CA LYS A 293 -4.40 21.60 -12.16
C LYS A 293 -4.39 21.90 -10.64
N LEU A 294 -4.58 23.16 -10.20
CA LEU A 294 -4.65 23.58 -8.78
C LEU A 294 -6.06 24.08 -8.39
N TYR A 295 -6.42 24.09 -7.10
CA TYR A 295 -7.75 24.57 -6.64
C TYR A 295 -8.03 25.97 -7.16
N HIS A 296 -7.06 26.83 -6.84
CA HIS A 296 -7.31 28.25 -6.63
C HIS A 296 -7.51 28.95 -7.98
N GLU A 297 -7.04 28.32 -9.05
CA GLU A 297 -7.05 28.76 -10.44
C GLU A 297 -8.45 28.82 -11.08
N ARG A 298 -9.45 28.09 -10.54
CA ARG A 298 -10.87 28.39 -10.84
C ARG A 298 -11.57 29.11 -9.70
N THR A 299 -11.12 29.03 -8.46
CA THR A 299 -11.88 29.60 -7.33
C THR A 299 -11.94 31.11 -7.35
N ASN A 300 -10.96 31.79 -7.95
CA ASN A 300 -10.93 33.25 -7.99
C ASN A 300 -11.08 33.76 -6.53
N ASP A 301 -10.19 33.29 -5.64
CA ASP A 301 -9.85 33.82 -4.30
C ASP A 301 -10.94 34.22 -3.28
N ARG A 302 -12.22 33.86 -3.45
CA ARG A 302 -13.34 34.38 -2.61
C ARG A 302 -13.09 34.30 -1.08
N TYR A 303 -12.35 33.28 -0.65
CA TYR A 303 -12.02 33.01 0.76
C TYR A 303 -11.07 34.01 1.43
N LEU A 304 -10.35 34.86 0.68
CA LEU A 304 -9.41 35.83 1.26
C LEU A 304 -10.09 37.07 1.85
N ARG A 305 -11.18 37.56 1.24
CA ARG A 305 -11.89 38.77 1.69
C ARG A 305 -12.60 38.59 3.04
N ASP A 306 -12.92 37.35 3.40
CA ASP A 306 -13.50 37.02 4.71
C ASP A 306 -12.41 36.86 5.80
N PHE A 307 -11.13 36.77 5.42
CA PHE A 307 -9.98 36.67 6.34
C PHE A 307 -9.49 38.05 6.81
N GLU A 308 -9.48 39.06 5.93
CA GLU A 308 -9.01 40.43 6.23
C GLU A 308 -9.78 41.11 7.37
N ASN A 309 -11.02 40.68 7.64
CA ASN A 309 -11.86 41.23 8.72
C ASN A 309 -11.59 40.61 10.12
N ASP A 310 -10.86 39.49 10.21
CA ASP A 310 -10.63 38.76 11.48
C ASP A 310 -9.17 38.89 12.02
N GLU A 311 -8.28 39.54 11.27
CA GLU A 311 -6.91 39.86 11.72
C GLU A 311 -6.88 41.00 12.75
N GLN A 312 -7.85 41.92 12.71
CA GLN A 312 -7.91 43.10 13.59
C GLN A 312 -8.04 42.74 15.09
N MET A 313 -8.46 41.52 15.43
CA MET A 313 -8.77 41.10 16.81
C MET A 313 -7.67 40.25 17.48
N LYS A 314 -6.49 40.06 16.86
CA LYS A 314 -5.46 39.12 17.35
C LYS A 314 -4.05 39.70 17.53
N ILE A 315 -3.92 41.03 17.58
CA ILE A 315 -2.62 41.72 17.69
C ILE A 315 -2.17 41.90 19.17
N ASP A 316 -3.10 42.08 20.11
CA ASP A 316 -2.78 42.62 21.45
C ASP A 316 -2.33 41.60 22.51
N ASN A 317 -2.12 40.33 22.16
CA ASN A 317 -1.70 39.27 23.11
C ASN A 317 -0.47 38.49 22.61
N ALA A 318 0.55 39.20 22.16
CA ALA A 318 1.77 38.62 21.58
C ALA A 318 2.92 38.31 22.57
N GLU A 319 2.87 38.84 23.81
CA GLU A 319 4.05 38.86 24.71
C GLU A 319 3.95 37.97 25.97
N GLU A 320 2.79 37.39 26.31
CA GLU A 320 2.70 36.40 27.41
C GLU A 320 2.67 34.94 26.90
N PHE A 321 3.36 34.06 27.63
CA PHE A 321 3.42 32.59 27.46
C PHE A 321 4.09 32.02 26.20
N GLY A 322 5.36 32.39 25.99
CA GLY A 322 6.42 31.39 25.81
C GLY A 322 6.67 30.84 24.39
N ILE A 323 7.93 30.91 23.97
CA ILE A 323 8.42 30.48 22.66
C ILE A 323 8.05 29.00 22.38
N LYS A 324 7.11 28.77 21.45
CA LYS A 324 6.66 27.43 21.06
C LYS A 324 7.80 26.66 20.38
N LYS A 325 8.18 25.53 20.98
CA LYS A 325 9.24 24.63 20.48
C LYS A 325 8.88 24.14 19.06
N LYS A 326 9.68 24.53 18.07
CA LYS A 326 9.45 24.23 16.64
C LYS A 326 9.47 22.71 16.43
N GLN A 327 8.45 22.17 15.77
CA GLN A 327 8.38 20.74 15.48
C GLN A 327 9.21 20.43 14.22
N LEU A 328 10.24 19.60 14.40
CA LEU A 328 11.23 19.22 13.40
C LEU A 328 10.64 18.26 12.35
N ALA A 329 11.09 18.34 11.09
CA ALA A 329 10.77 17.34 10.07
C ALA A 329 11.52 16.02 10.34
N MET A 330 11.14 14.92 9.67
CA MET A 330 11.82 13.62 9.83
C MET A 330 13.32 13.75 9.55
N LEU A 331 13.69 14.37 8.44
CA LEU A 331 15.09 14.63 8.08
C LEU A 331 15.79 15.56 9.09
N ASP A 332 15.11 16.56 9.66
CA ASP A 332 15.69 17.41 10.72
C ASP A 332 15.95 16.63 12.01
N ILE A 333 15.06 15.69 12.37
CA ILE A 333 15.22 14.80 13.54
C ILE A 333 16.41 13.87 13.33
N LEU A 334 16.53 13.27 12.14
CA LEU A 334 17.66 12.41 11.76
C LEU A 334 18.99 13.19 11.74
N ILE A 335 19.01 14.41 11.19
CA ILE A 335 20.19 15.30 11.18
C ILE A 335 20.56 15.78 12.60
N MET A 336 19.58 16.09 13.46
CA MET A 336 19.87 16.46 14.85
C MET A 336 20.38 15.27 15.66
N ALA A 337 19.77 14.08 15.50
CA ALA A 337 20.29 12.84 16.07
C ALA A 337 21.73 12.57 15.60
N SER A 338 22.08 12.90 14.35
CA SER A 338 23.46 12.77 13.87
C SER A 338 24.44 13.79 14.46
N ARG A 339 24.01 15.04 14.66
CA ARG A 339 24.81 16.06 15.40
C ARG A 339 25.06 15.66 16.86
N ASP A 340 24.14 14.92 17.46
CA ASP A 340 24.27 14.33 18.80
C ASP A 340 25.01 12.97 18.78
N GLY A 341 25.62 12.58 17.65
CA GLY A 341 26.38 11.33 17.49
C GLY A 341 25.55 10.04 17.56
N SER A 342 24.23 10.16 17.44
CA SER A 342 23.27 9.04 17.56
C SER A 342 22.97 8.35 16.23
N LEU A 343 23.25 9.01 15.10
CA LEU A 343 23.17 8.50 13.72
C LEU A 343 24.37 9.03 12.92
N THR A 344 24.72 8.37 11.82
CA THR A 344 25.65 8.92 10.81
C THR A 344 24.87 9.36 9.58
N ASP A 345 25.47 10.19 8.71
CA ASP A 345 24.84 10.60 7.45
C ASP A 345 24.43 9.40 6.55
N LEU A 346 25.03 8.22 6.77
CA LEU A 346 24.66 6.98 6.10
C LEU A 346 23.34 6.40 6.63
N ASP A 347 23.06 6.48 7.93
CA ASP A 347 21.76 6.05 8.50
C ASP A 347 20.65 7.00 8.11
N ILE A 348 20.95 8.31 8.06
CA ILE A 348 20.04 9.29 7.48
C ILE A 348 19.72 8.87 6.04
N ARG A 349 20.73 8.45 5.26
CA ARG A 349 20.52 8.00 3.88
C ARG A 349 19.77 6.67 3.81
N GLU A 350 20.07 5.67 4.62
CA GLU A 350 19.46 4.33 4.57
C GLU A 350 18.03 4.28 5.12
N GLU A 351 17.74 5.03 6.19
CA GLU A 351 16.36 5.23 6.64
C GLU A 351 15.58 5.99 5.55
N VAL A 352 16.15 7.04 4.94
CA VAL A 352 15.50 7.77 3.83
C VAL A 352 15.36 6.90 2.58
N ASP A 353 16.35 6.10 2.20
CA ASP A 353 16.31 5.17 1.07
C ASP A 353 15.25 4.09 1.33
N THR A 354 15.13 3.57 2.56
CA THR A 354 14.05 2.65 2.97
C THR A 354 12.68 3.36 2.88
N PHE A 355 12.52 4.53 3.47
CA PHE A 355 11.30 5.35 3.38
C PHE A 355 11.04 5.93 1.96
N MET A 356 11.94 5.79 0.99
CA MET A 356 11.72 6.14 -0.42
C MET A 356 11.56 4.90 -1.33
N PHE A 357 11.94 3.72 -0.85
CA PHE A 357 11.85 2.45 -1.59
C PHE A 357 10.61 1.68 -1.11
N GLU A 358 10.66 1.27 0.16
CA GLU A 358 9.57 0.77 1.00
C GLU A 358 8.60 1.91 1.40
N GLY A 359 8.76 3.10 0.82
CA GLY A 359 7.93 4.27 1.06
C GLY A 359 7.77 5.16 -0.18
N HIS A 360 7.75 4.61 -1.40
CA HIS A 360 7.26 5.35 -2.57
C HIS A 360 6.27 4.56 -3.43
N ASP A 361 6.38 3.25 -3.44
CA ASP A 361 5.91 2.54 -4.60
C ASP A 361 4.60 1.78 -4.33
N THR A 362 4.49 0.97 -3.28
CA THR A 362 3.14 0.66 -2.79
C THR A 362 2.47 1.93 -2.30
N THR A 363 3.28 2.91 -1.86
CA THR A 363 2.96 4.28 -1.46
C THR A 363 2.14 4.86 -2.60
N ALA A 364 2.55 4.94 -3.86
CA ALA A 364 1.66 5.52 -4.90
C ALA A 364 0.57 4.61 -5.48
N THR A 365 0.29 3.46 -4.89
CA THR A 365 -0.74 2.53 -5.40
C THR A 365 -2.18 2.98 -5.16
N GLY A 366 -2.44 4.02 -4.37
CA GLY A 366 -3.79 4.28 -3.81
C GLY A 366 -4.37 5.69 -3.91
N ILE A 367 -3.57 6.67 -4.36
CA ILE A 367 -3.95 7.97 -4.97
C ILE A 367 -5.09 7.90 -5.95
N THR A 368 -5.02 7.11 -7.02
CA THR A 368 -4.33 5.82 -7.10
C THR A 368 -5.47 4.85 -7.28
N PHE A 369 -6.35 4.81 -6.27
CA PHE A 369 -7.78 4.66 -6.52
C PHE A 369 -8.68 5.60 -5.71
N ALA A 370 -8.17 6.79 -5.34
CA ALA A 370 -9.00 7.96 -5.06
C ALA A 370 -9.10 8.89 -6.31
N LEU A 371 -9.21 8.29 -7.53
CA LEU A 371 -9.42 8.97 -8.82
C LEU A 371 -10.57 8.33 -9.65
N LEU A 372 -10.39 7.22 -10.42
CA LEU A 372 -11.37 6.11 -10.21
C LEU A 372 -11.05 5.75 -8.76
N LEU A 373 -11.97 5.81 -7.85
CA LEU A 373 -13.25 5.26 -8.04
C LEU A 373 -14.38 6.17 -8.57
N LEU A 374 -14.15 7.37 -9.10
CA LEU A 374 -15.14 8.41 -9.36
C LEU A 374 -15.49 8.61 -10.86
N ALA A 375 -16.00 7.66 -11.66
CA ALA A 375 -16.64 6.33 -11.57
C ALA A 375 -18.18 6.16 -11.70
N GLU A 376 -18.96 5.17 -11.22
CA GLU A 376 -20.45 5.02 -11.47
C GLU A 376 -21.45 5.38 -10.29
N HIS A 377 -21.01 5.86 -9.09
CA HIS A 377 -21.85 6.30 -7.93
C HIS A 377 -21.54 7.74 -7.33
N LYS A 378 -22.09 8.85 -7.89
CA LYS A 378 -21.65 10.27 -7.67
C LYS A 378 -22.08 10.86 -6.34
N ASP A 379 -22.99 10.17 -5.66
CA ASP A 379 -23.69 10.57 -4.45
C ASP A 379 -22.79 10.84 -3.23
N ILE A 380 -21.47 10.68 -3.36
CA ILE A 380 -20.56 10.63 -2.22
C ILE A 380 -19.30 11.47 -2.38
N GLN A 381 -18.90 11.90 -3.58
CA GLN A 381 -18.02 13.09 -3.69
C GLN A 381 -18.60 14.29 -2.99
N GLU A 382 -19.93 14.38 -2.97
CA GLU A 382 -20.60 15.42 -2.22
C GLU A 382 -20.57 15.20 -0.72
N ARG A 383 -20.88 13.98 -0.25
CA ARG A 383 -20.75 13.64 1.18
C ARG A 383 -19.31 13.89 1.68
N VAL A 384 -18.28 13.79 0.83
CA VAL A 384 -16.89 14.20 1.12
C VAL A 384 -16.67 15.68 1.08
N ARG A 385 -17.13 16.35 0.02
CA ARG A 385 -16.78 17.74 -0.22
C ARG A 385 -17.35 18.61 0.88
N VAL A 386 -18.60 18.35 1.25
CA VAL A 386 -19.23 18.81 2.50
C VAL A 386 -18.24 18.72 3.66
N GLU A 387 -17.63 17.56 3.83
CA GLU A 387 -16.88 17.12 4.99
C GLU A 387 -15.41 17.58 5.05
N ILE A 388 -14.75 17.76 3.90
CA ILE A 388 -13.50 18.52 3.81
C ILE A 388 -13.78 19.96 4.17
N ASN A 389 -14.83 20.52 3.57
CA ASN A 389 -15.18 21.92 3.73
C ASN A 389 -15.56 22.18 5.20
N THR A 390 -16.25 21.25 5.87
CA THR A 390 -16.60 21.29 7.31
C THR A 390 -15.38 21.63 8.15
N VAL A 391 -14.22 21.01 7.92
CA VAL A 391 -13.03 21.32 8.72
C VAL A 391 -12.04 22.27 8.11
N MET A 392 -11.99 22.41 6.79
CA MET A 392 -11.33 23.58 6.25
C MET A 392 -12.01 24.86 6.78
N GLN A 393 -13.29 24.80 7.16
CA GLN A 393 -13.95 25.81 7.99
C GLN A 393 -13.47 25.75 9.46
N GLU A 394 -13.61 24.63 10.19
CA GLU A 394 -13.18 24.54 11.62
C GLU A 394 -11.69 24.82 11.89
N ASN A 395 -10.82 24.69 10.89
CA ASN A 395 -9.36 24.83 11.01
C ASN A 395 -8.82 26.01 10.15
N GLY A 396 -9.63 27.05 9.94
CA GLY A 396 -9.15 28.34 9.42
C GLY A 396 -8.62 28.28 7.98
N GLY A 397 -9.41 27.72 7.08
CA GLY A 397 -9.11 27.53 5.66
C GLY A 397 -8.09 26.44 5.35
N LYS A 398 -7.60 25.68 6.34
CA LYS A 398 -6.35 24.91 6.21
C LYS A 398 -6.48 23.43 6.59
N LEU A 399 -5.98 22.57 5.71
CA LEU A 399 -5.65 21.18 6.02
C LEU A 399 -4.26 21.13 6.63
N THR A 400 -4.22 21.49 7.91
CA THR A 400 -3.04 21.45 8.74
C THR A 400 -2.70 20.02 9.13
N MET A 401 -1.47 19.84 9.62
CA MET A 401 -1.06 18.73 10.47
C MET A 401 -1.81 18.64 11.84
N ARG A 402 -3.04 19.19 11.98
CA ARG A 402 -4.04 18.88 13.03
C ARG A 402 -5.46 18.60 12.50
N SER A 403 -5.81 19.04 11.30
CA SER A 403 -7.16 18.97 10.75
C SER A 403 -7.63 17.55 10.34
N LEU A 404 -7.60 16.47 11.17
CA LEU A 404 -8.10 15.12 10.77
C LEU A 404 -8.72 14.08 11.81
N GLN A 405 -8.82 14.16 13.18
CA GLN A 405 -9.36 13.04 14.07
C GLN A 405 -10.38 13.08 15.36
N ASN A 406 -11.32 14.03 15.61
CA ASN A 406 -12.63 14.15 16.40
C ASN A 406 -13.73 15.04 15.66
N LEU A 407 -14.85 14.49 15.07
CA LEU A 407 -15.59 14.33 13.69
C LEU A 407 -15.99 12.84 12.86
N PRO A 408 -17.16 12.02 12.62
CA PRO A 408 -17.41 11.16 11.35
C PRO A 408 -18.34 11.39 9.99
N TYR A 409 -18.06 12.19 8.89
CA TYR A 409 -18.02 11.89 7.40
C TYR A 409 -16.88 12.52 6.38
N LEU A 410 -15.59 12.85 6.75
CA LEU A 410 -14.15 12.65 6.19
C LEU A 410 -12.91 11.96 7.09
N ASP A 411 -12.95 11.41 8.36
CA ASP A 411 -12.00 10.43 9.07
C ASP A 411 -12.44 9.02 9.61
N ARG A 412 -13.64 8.81 10.17
CA ARG A 412 -14.17 7.44 10.46
C ARG A 412 -14.49 6.68 9.17
N CYS A 413 -13.69 6.81 8.14
CA CYS A 413 -13.80 6.04 6.92
C CYS A 413 -12.52 6.12 6.02
N LEU A 414 -11.42 5.41 6.38
CA LEU A 414 -10.43 4.72 5.48
C LEU A 414 -10.13 3.13 5.58
N LYS A 415 -11.19 2.26 5.60
CA LYS A 415 -11.53 0.80 5.38
C LYS A 415 -12.50 0.34 4.14
N GLU A 416 -12.65 1.01 2.96
CA GLU A 416 -13.27 0.71 1.59
C GLU A 416 -12.68 1.52 0.40
N ALA A 417 -11.39 1.81 0.49
CA ALA A 417 -10.40 1.83 -0.56
C ALA A 417 -9.42 0.65 -0.45
N LEU A 418 -8.47 0.27 0.45
CA LEU A 418 -7.78 -1.08 0.44
C LEU A 418 -8.44 -2.51 0.71
N ARG A 419 -9.65 -2.92 0.22
CA ARG A 419 -10.13 -4.33 -0.03
C ARG A 419 -10.93 -4.59 -1.33
N LEU A 420 -10.92 -3.76 -2.41
CA LEU A 420 -11.23 -4.13 -3.84
C LEU A 420 -10.29 -3.74 -5.10
N TYR A 421 -8.94 -3.66 -4.91
CA TYR A 421 -7.75 -3.07 -5.59
C TYR A 421 -6.23 -3.07 -4.99
N PRO A 422 -5.54 -3.89 -4.11
CA PRO A 422 -4.27 -3.47 -3.46
C PRO A 422 -2.94 -4.15 -3.83
N SER A 423 -1.94 -3.62 -3.14
CA SER A 423 -0.58 -4.01 -2.97
C SER A 423 -0.22 -5.46 -2.56
N VAL A 424 0.91 -5.66 -1.85
CA VAL A 424 1.59 -6.96 -1.73
C VAL A 424 0.63 -8.00 -1.16
N PHE A 425 0.42 -9.06 -1.92
CA PHE A 425 -0.92 -9.62 -2.04
C PHE A 425 -1.22 -10.86 -1.17
N LEU A 426 -0.25 -11.59 -0.61
CA LEU A 426 -0.45 -12.48 0.58
C LEU A 426 0.87 -12.72 1.37
N ILE A 427 0.81 -12.92 2.71
CA ILE A 427 1.98 -12.92 3.65
C ILE A 427 2.78 -14.23 3.75
N SER A 428 4.02 -14.27 3.26
CA SER A 428 4.86 -15.46 3.41
C SER A 428 5.13 -15.68 4.89
N ARG A 429 4.52 -16.72 5.45
CA ARG A 429 4.66 -17.08 6.86
C ARG A 429 4.98 -18.56 6.91
N LYS A 430 6.25 -18.89 7.18
CA LYS A 430 6.67 -20.25 7.47
C LYS A 430 6.12 -20.60 8.84
N ALA A 431 5.31 -21.66 8.95
CA ALA A 431 4.93 -22.22 10.23
C ALA A 431 6.23 -22.68 10.92
N ALA A 432 6.49 -22.17 12.12
CA ALA A 432 7.67 -22.56 12.91
C ALA A 432 7.46 -23.94 13.57
N GLU A 433 6.20 -24.28 13.83
CA GLU A 433 5.73 -25.44 14.58
C GLU A 433 4.43 -26.00 13.93
N ASP A 434 3.92 -27.11 14.46
CA ASP A 434 2.69 -27.76 13.99
C ASP A 434 1.44 -26.98 14.41
N VAL A 435 0.83 -26.24 13.47
CA VAL A 435 -0.36 -25.42 13.72
C VAL A 435 -1.63 -26.25 13.55
N LYS A 436 -2.29 -26.58 14.66
CA LYS A 436 -3.58 -27.30 14.67
C LYS A 436 -4.75 -26.36 14.32
N LEU A 437 -5.27 -26.50 13.11
CA LEU A 437 -6.52 -25.87 12.67
C LEU A 437 -7.72 -26.75 13.05
N GLN A 438 -8.95 -26.23 12.87
CA GLN A 438 -10.19 -26.91 13.30
C GLN A 438 -10.40 -28.30 12.67
N SER A 439 -9.85 -28.55 11.48
CA SER A 439 -10.07 -29.81 10.73
C SER A 439 -8.79 -30.55 10.31
N TYR A 440 -7.60 -29.97 10.51
CA TYR A 440 -6.31 -30.61 10.20
C TYR A 440 -5.15 -29.88 10.89
N VAL A 441 -3.98 -30.51 10.95
CA VAL A 441 -2.71 -29.90 11.38
C VAL A 441 -1.95 -29.40 10.15
N VAL A 442 -1.34 -28.21 10.25
CA VAL A 442 -0.35 -27.70 9.30
C VAL A 442 1.04 -27.96 9.88
N PRO A 443 1.87 -28.86 9.30
CA PRO A 443 3.16 -29.22 9.88
C PRO A 443 4.17 -28.06 9.90
N ALA A 444 5.09 -28.11 10.85
CA ALA A 444 6.25 -27.23 10.94
C ALA A 444 7.01 -27.15 9.59
N GLY A 445 7.51 -25.96 9.26
CA GLY A 445 8.16 -25.68 7.99
C GLY A 445 7.21 -25.45 6.81
N THR A 446 5.95 -25.87 6.89
CA THR A 446 4.91 -25.53 5.90
C THR A 446 4.72 -24.01 5.89
N THR A 447 4.89 -23.37 4.74
CA THR A 447 4.64 -21.93 4.61
C THR A 447 3.13 -21.70 4.31
N LEU A 448 2.55 -20.52 4.59
CA LEU A 448 1.09 -20.35 4.67
C LEU A 448 0.49 -19.15 3.88
N HIS A 449 -0.29 -19.49 2.85
CA HIS A 449 -0.96 -18.62 1.89
C HIS A 449 -2.22 -17.97 2.45
N LEU A 450 -1.98 -16.94 3.25
CA LEU A 450 -2.97 -16.14 3.96
C LEU A 450 -3.58 -15.11 3.02
N ASN A 451 -4.51 -15.64 2.26
CA ASN A 451 -4.87 -15.24 0.92
C ASN A 451 -5.68 -13.94 0.91
N ILE A 452 -5.08 -12.83 0.50
CA ILE A 452 -5.78 -11.55 0.40
C ILE A 452 -6.33 -11.37 -1.04
N TYR A 453 -7.00 -12.42 -1.56
CA TYR A 453 -8.32 -12.38 -2.36
C TYR A 453 -10.97 -13.54 -1.43
N GLY A 454 -11.37 -14.37 -0.41
CA GLY A 454 -11.04 -15.76 -0.06
C GLY A 454 -10.62 -15.92 1.40
N VAL A 455 -9.81 -14.99 1.89
CA VAL A 455 -9.98 -14.45 3.25
C VAL A 455 -10.99 -13.29 3.24
N HIS A 456 -11.36 -12.80 2.06
CA HIS A 456 -12.31 -11.72 1.90
C HIS A 456 -12.96 -11.67 0.50
N ARG A 457 -13.93 -12.52 0.08
CA ARG A 457 -15.11 -12.12 -0.78
C ARG A 457 -16.33 -13.10 -0.88
N ASP A 458 -16.49 -14.11 -0.02
CA ASP A 458 -17.02 -15.46 -0.37
C ASP A 458 -18.04 -16.22 0.59
N PRO A 459 -19.29 -16.78 0.34
CA PRO A 459 -20.35 -17.35 1.31
C PRO A 459 -20.18 -18.33 2.63
N ASN A 460 -20.47 -18.33 4.03
CA ASN A 460 -21.10 -17.75 5.39
C ASN A 460 -20.91 -16.42 6.45
N PHE A 461 -20.22 -15.18 6.37
CA PHE A 461 -20.36 -13.82 7.09
C PHE A 461 -19.94 -12.32 6.50
N TRP A 462 -20.07 -11.84 5.20
CA TRP A 462 -20.07 -10.36 4.51
C TRP A 462 -21.12 -9.78 3.28
N PRO A 463 -22.54 -9.64 3.09
CA PRO A 463 -23.48 -10.06 1.93
C PRO A 463 -23.60 -9.14 0.66
N ASN A 464 -24.51 -9.55 -0.25
CA ASN A 464 -25.49 -8.79 -1.08
C ASN A 464 -25.14 -8.44 -2.55
N PRO A 465 -26.00 -8.82 -3.53
CA PRO A 465 -25.79 -8.72 -4.98
C PRO A 465 -24.33 -8.62 -5.46
N GLU A 466 -23.90 -7.54 -6.13
CA GLU A 466 -22.49 -7.10 -6.14
C GLU A 466 -22.36 -5.75 -5.39
N VAL A 467 -22.51 -4.60 -6.07
CA VAL A 467 -22.81 -3.18 -5.66
C VAL A 467 -21.69 -2.33 -4.99
N PHE A 468 -22.01 -1.29 -4.18
CA PHE A 468 -21.04 -0.42 -3.44
C PHE A 468 -21.68 0.32 -2.23
N ASP A 469 -20.96 0.59 -1.10
CA ASP A 469 -21.57 1.19 0.12
C ASP A 469 -20.61 1.57 1.32
N PRO A 470 -20.59 2.85 1.81
CA PRO A 470 -19.86 3.40 2.99
C PRO A 470 -19.80 2.52 4.23
N ASP A 471 -20.89 1.82 4.48
CA ASP A 471 -21.34 1.62 5.84
C ASP A 471 -21.00 0.24 6.39
N ARG A 472 -20.26 -0.55 5.60
CA ARG A 472 -19.68 -1.86 5.95
C ARG A 472 -18.42 -1.79 6.79
N PHE A 473 -18.09 -0.61 7.29
CA PHE A 473 -17.42 -0.47 8.57
C PHE A 473 -17.90 0.81 9.29
N LEU A 474 -19.22 1.09 9.23
CA LEU A 474 -19.83 1.58 10.46
C LEU A 474 -19.54 0.55 11.58
N PRO A 475 -19.28 0.99 12.83
CA PRO A 475 -18.83 0.11 13.93
C PRO A 475 -19.67 -1.16 14.12
N GLU A 476 -20.99 -1.03 13.98
CA GLU A 476 -22.00 -2.08 14.14
C GLU A 476 -21.81 -3.19 13.10
N ARG A 477 -21.42 -2.80 11.88
CA ARG A 477 -21.11 -3.76 10.81
C ARG A 477 -19.72 -4.40 10.99
N ILE A 478 -18.83 -3.86 11.84
CA ILE A 478 -17.53 -4.51 12.16
C ILE A 478 -17.70 -5.59 13.23
N GLN A 479 -18.58 -5.33 14.20
CA GLN A 479 -18.64 -6.05 15.47
C GLN A 479 -18.83 -7.57 15.32
N ASN A 480 -19.70 -8.02 14.42
CA ASN A 480 -20.07 -9.44 14.27
C ASN A 480 -19.14 -10.23 13.34
N ARG A 481 -17.98 -9.68 12.98
CA ARG A 481 -17.19 -10.13 11.84
C ARG A 481 -15.87 -10.77 12.25
N HIS A 482 -15.50 -11.88 11.60
CA HIS A 482 -14.25 -12.58 11.92
C HIS A 482 -13.03 -11.66 11.74
N PRO A 483 -12.20 -11.39 12.76
CA PRO A 483 -11.15 -10.36 12.70
C PRO A 483 -10.15 -10.56 11.54
N TYR A 484 -9.81 -11.80 11.22
CA TYR A 484 -8.89 -12.12 10.13
C TYR A 484 -9.50 -12.05 8.74
N SER A 485 -10.82 -11.85 8.59
CA SER A 485 -11.41 -11.53 7.28
C SER A 485 -11.10 -10.10 6.82
N TYR A 486 -10.41 -9.32 7.63
CA TYR A 486 -10.00 -7.95 7.37
C TYR A 486 -8.50 -7.83 7.61
N LEU A 487 -7.73 -7.67 6.53
CA LEU A 487 -6.27 -7.76 6.60
C LEU A 487 -5.60 -6.68 5.74
N PRO A 488 -5.88 -5.39 6.05
CA PRO A 488 -5.39 -4.22 5.33
C PRO A 488 -3.87 -4.06 5.33
N PHE A 489 -3.18 -4.78 6.23
CA PHE A 489 -1.75 -4.78 6.56
C PHE A 489 -1.36 -6.16 7.12
N SER A 490 -2.18 -7.17 6.77
CA SER A 490 -2.65 -8.20 7.71
C SER A 490 -2.67 -7.79 9.20
N ALA A 491 -2.42 -8.69 10.16
CA ALA A 491 -2.64 -8.47 11.59
C ALA A 491 -1.75 -9.36 12.48
N GLY A 492 -1.28 -8.85 13.62
CA GLY A 492 -0.32 -9.52 14.51
C GLY A 492 1.16 -9.21 14.17
N PRO A 493 2.15 -9.76 14.91
CA PRO A 493 3.46 -9.11 15.20
C PRO A 493 4.40 -8.68 14.07
N ARG A 494 4.13 -9.07 12.81
CA ARG A 494 4.87 -8.60 11.61
C ARG A 494 4.03 -7.65 10.75
N ASN A 495 2.98 -7.03 11.30
CA ASN A 495 2.28 -5.92 10.66
C ASN A 495 3.25 -4.74 10.50
N CYS A 496 3.14 -3.99 9.42
CA CYS A 496 4.26 -3.14 9.00
C CYS A 496 4.41 -1.86 9.85
N ILE A 497 5.64 -1.38 9.96
CA ILE A 497 6.03 -0.22 10.75
C ILE A 497 5.55 1.11 10.17
N GLY A 498 5.21 1.15 8.88
CA GLY A 498 4.49 2.27 8.27
C GLY A 498 3.08 2.53 8.83
N GLN A 499 2.57 1.79 9.84
CA GLN A 499 1.14 1.77 10.24
C GLN A 499 0.72 2.95 11.12
N ARG A 500 1.60 3.94 11.27
CA ARG A 500 1.20 5.35 11.18
C ARG A 500 2.27 6.31 10.62
N PHE A 501 2.72 6.04 9.39
CA PHE A 501 3.37 7.01 8.49
C PHE A 501 2.76 7.04 7.09
N GLY A 502 2.20 5.93 6.61
CA GLY A 502 1.50 5.94 5.34
C GLY A 502 0.31 6.92 5.26
N MET A 503 -0.77 6.77 6.03
CA MET A 503 -1.91 7.69 6.00
C MET A 503 -1.91 8.66 7.16
N LEU A 504 -1.04 9.63 7.45
CA LEU A 504 0.32 9.90 7.03
C LEU A 504 0.41 10.87 5.88
N GLU A 505 1.27 10.47 4.97
CA GLU A 505 1.27 10.84 3.58
C GLU A 505 -0.18 10.89 3.07
N LEU A 506 -0.88 9.76 2.91
CA LEU A 506 -2.32 9.76 2.69
C LEU A 506 -2.97 10.63 3.79
N LYS A 507 -3.95 11.43 3.38
CA LYS A 507 -4.56 12.54 4.13
C LYS A 507 -3.80 13.85 4.13
N ALA A 508 -2.46 13.84 4.22
CA ALA A 508 -1.70 15.05 3.96
C ALA A 508 -1.93 15.53 2.52
N MET A 509 -2.12 14.59 1.60
CA MET A 509 -2.61 14.87 0.25
C MET A 509 -3.97 14.18 0.00
N VAL A 510 -4.69 13.80 1.06
CA VAL A 510 -6.14 13.52 1.19
C VAL A 510 -7.13 14.54 0.65
N ALA A 511 -7.66 15.26 1.63
CA ALA A 511 -8.80 16.11 1.54
C ALA A 511 -8.70 17.23 0.48
N PRO A 512 -7.55 17.85 0.14
CA PRO A 512 -7.63 19.00 -0.75
C PRO A 512 -8.01 18.57 -2.18
N LEU A 513 -7.67 17.36 -2.67
CA LEU A 513 -8.27 16.86 -3.92
C LEU A 513 -9.67 16.21 -3.78
N VAL A 514 -10.48 16.54 -2.77
CA VAL A 514 -11.92 16.83 -3.03
C VAL A 514 -12.39 18.26 -2.77
N HIS A 515 -11.59 19.06 -2.09
CA HIS A 515 -11.87 20.47 -1.93
C HIS A 515 -11.86 21.20 -3.30
N ASN A 516 -11.08 20.69 -4.28
CA ASN A 516 -10.55 21.50 -5.36
C ASN A 516 -11.12 21.43 -6.81
N PHE A 517 -11.84 20.37 -7.27
CA PHE A 517 -12.22 20.10 -8.68
C PHE A 517 -13.49 19.17 -8.81
N TYR A 518 -13.65 18.36 -9.86
CA TYR A 518 -14.73 17.37 -10.05
C TYR A 518 -14.29 16.16 -10.92
N LEU A 519 -13.94 15.01 -10.32
CA LEU A 519 -13.34 13.84 -10.99
C LEU A 519 -14.27 13.24 -12.06
N GLU A 520 -13.75 12.72 -13.18
CA GLU A 520 -14.60 12.57 -14.38
C GLU A 520 -14.28 11.41 -15.36
N PRO A 521 -15.29 10.70 -15.98
CA PRO A 521 -15.00 9.61 -16.90
C PRO A 521 -14.15 10.20 -17.96
N VAL A 522 -12.96 9.67 -18.08
CA VAL A 522 -12.47 9.45 -19.40
C VAL A 522 -12.93 8.06 -19.81
N ASP A 523 -12.35 6.95 -19.35
CA ASP A 523 -12.92 5.62 -19.66
C ASP A 523 -14.16 5.19 -18.84
N TYR A 524 -14.43 3.89 -18.84
CA TYR A 524 -15.71 3.25 -18.60
C TYR A 524 -15.60 2.06 -17.62
N LEU A 525 -14.67 2.09 -16.66
CA LEU A 525 -14.71 1.51 -15.31
C LEU A 525 -14.38 0.03 -15.16
N LYS A 526 -14.84 -0.76 -16.10
CA LYS A 526 -14.85 -2.23 -16.03
C LYS A 526 -13.94 -2.88 -17.06
N ASP A 527 -13.33 -2.06 -17.91
CA ASP A 527 -12.56 -2.45 -19.09
C ASP A 527 -11.12 -2.89 -18.75
N VAL A 528 -10.94 -3.41 -17.53
CA VAL A 528 -9.77 -3.16 -16.68
C VAL A 528 -8.90 -4.41 -16.54
N ARG A 529 -7.70 -4.43 -17.13
CA ARG A 529 -6.95 -5.67 -17.39
C ARG A 529 -5.59 -5.82 -16.69
N LEU A 530 -5.37 -7.02 -16.15
CA LEU A 530 -4.43 -7.25 -15.05
C LEU A 530 -2.90 -7.23 -15.40
N ARG A 531 -1.99 -6.32 -14.91
CA ARG A 531 -0.50 -6.54 -14.77
C ARG A 531 0.02 -6.74 -13.32
N ALA A 532 1.01 -7.65 -13.21
CA ALA A 532 1.46 -8.31 -11.99
C ALA A 532 2.74 -9.19 -12.10
N ASP A 533 3.93 -9.14 -11.45
CA ASP A 533 4.72 -8.39 -10.43
C ASP A 533 4.86 -8.88 -8.97
N ILE A 534 4.73 -8.02 -7.95
CA ILE A 534 4.51 -8.39 -6.52
C ILE A 534 3.42 -7.50 -5.87
N ILE A 535 3.00 -6.37 -6.48
CA ILE A 535 1.76 -5.58 -6.22
C ILE A 535 1.15 -4.89 -7.51
N ILE A 536 -0.11 -4.43 -7.67
CA ILE A 536 -0.88 -4.18 -8.96
C ILE A 536 -0.53 -3.04 -10.01
N ARG A 537 -0.40 -3.24 -11.36
CA ARG A 537 -0.10 -2.11 -12.35
C ARG A 537 -0.67 -2.12 -13.75
N PRO A 538 -0.42 -1.07 -14.57
CA PRO A 538 -0.85 -1.01 -15.94
C PRO A 538 -0.09 -1.79 -16.95
N SER A 539 -0.62 -1.55 -18.14
CA SER A 539 -0.35 -2.19 -19.40
C SER A 539 -0.43 -1.18 -20.56
N HIS A 540 -0.93 0.02 -20.27
CA HIS A 540 -0.78 1.33 -20.92
C HIS A 540 -1.31 2.36 -19.88
N PRO A 541 -1.35 3.66 -20.19
CA PRO A 541 -1.95 4.70 -19.35
C PRO A 541 -3.46 4.97 -19.54
N VAL A 542 -4.07 5.83 -18.69
CA VAL A 542 -5.50 6.27 -18.65
C VAL A 542 -5.70 7.54 -17.80
N ARG A 543 -6.62 8.44 -18.20
CA ARG A 543 -6.59 9.86 -17.79
C ARG A 543 -7.89 10.65 -18.17
N MET A 544 -8.63 11.55 -17.45
CA MET A 544 -9.39 11.32 -16.21
C MET A 544 -10.38 12.36 -15.54
N ARG A 545 -10.90 13.59 -15.91
CA ARG A 545 -10.90 14.66 -16.97
C ARG A 545 -10.52 16.14 -16.46
N PHE A 546 -9.96 16.33 -15.25
CA PHE A 546 -9.52 17.55 -14.48
C PHE A 546 -10.39 18.81 -14.57
N ILE A 547 -11.26 19.01 -13.57
CA ILE A 547 -12.36 20.00 -13.65
C ILE A 547 -12.43 20.91 -12.41
N PRO A 548 -11.56 21.95 -12.28
CA PRO A 548 -11.40 22.69 -11.03
C PRO A 548 -12.69 23.36 -10.51
N ILE A 549 -12.79 23.61 -9.21
CA ILE A 549 -13.99 24.21 -8.62
C ILE A 549 -13.95 25.72 -8.81
N ARG A 550 -14.98 26.26 -9.50
CA ARG A 550 -15.22 27.71 -9.55
C ARG A 550 -16.00 28.16 -8.30
N CYS A 551 -15.28 28.55 -7.25
CA CYS A 551 -15.73 29.67 -6.42
C CYS A 551 -15.73 30.98 -7.25
N LYS A 552 -15.99 32.13 -6.60
CA LYS A 552 -16.26 33.40 -7.29
C LYS A 552 -15.67 34.61 -6.55
N HIS A 553 -14.57 35.19 -7.03
CA HIS A 553 -14.32 36.62 -6.83
C HIS A 553 -15.29 37.37 -7.74
N ASN A 554 -16.03 38.31 -7.17
CA ASN A 554 -16.47 39.47 -7.94
C ASN A 554 -15.26 40.39 -8.10
N PRO A 555 -15.00 40.94 -9.30
CA PRO A 555 -14.08 42.05 -9.43
C PRO A 555 -14.64 43.28 -8.72
N LEU A 556 -13.82 43.87 -7.86
CA LEU A 556 -13.78 45.23 -7.34
C LEU A 556 -12.55 45.28 -6.42
#